data_AF-A0A8J8XBX9-F1
#
_entry.id   AF-A0A8J8XBX9-F1
#
_cell.length_a   1.000
_cell.length_b   1.000
_cell.length_c   1.000
_cell.angle_alpha   90.00
_cell.angle_beta   90.00
_cell.angle_gamma   90.00
#
_symmetry.space_group_name_H-M   'P 1'
#
loop_
_entity.id
_entity.type
_entity.pdbx_description
1 polymer ?
#
loop_
_entity_poly.entity_id
_entity_poly.type
_entity_poly.pdbx_seq_one_letter_code
_entity_poly.pdbx_strand_id
1 'polypeptide(L)'
;MPSCFIRDYIRVMCTENVKEKTELLHALINGKKLSDLPKINQQTLIIWGEQDRVFPLELGLRLKRHLGDTSELVIVKNAGHAINREKPAELCRLIKNCIADPSVKYRDGHKGSWKSAIKRFAGSSLRKVDSTRPLL
;
A
#
# COMPACT_ATOMS: atom_id res chain seq x y z
N MET A 1 26.98 -8.84 -3.71
CA MET A 1 27.53 -7.65 -4.38
C MET A 1 28.67 -7.09 -3.55
N PRO A 2 29.76 -6.63 -4.16
CA PRO A 2 30.82 -5.90 -3.45
C PRO A 2 30.29 -4.60 -2.83
N SER A 3 30.86 -4.20 -1.69
CA SER A 3 30.36 -3.07 -0.89
C SER A 3 30.56 -1.70 -1.55
N CYS A 4 31.55 -1.56 -2.44
CA CYS A 4 31.79 -0.33 -3.20
C CYS A 4 30.58 0.03 -4.09
N PHE A 5 30.00 -0.94 -4.80
CA PHE A 5 28.85 -0.69 -5.67
C PHE A 5 27.62 -0.21 -4.90
N ILE A 6 27.33 -0.81 -3.74
CA ILE A 6 26.20 -0.38 -2.91
C ILE A 6 26.45 1.02 -2.35
N ARG A 7 27.69 1.31 -1.95
CA ARG A 7 28.08 2.64 -1.45
C ARG A 7 27.93 3.72 -2.51
N ASP A 8 28.40 3.46 -3.72
CA ASP A 8 28.31 4.41 -4.83
C ASP A 8 26.87 4.59 -5.28
N TYR A 9 26.10 3.50 -5.34
CA TYR A 9 24.65 3.57 -5.56
C TYR A 9 23.95 4.45 -4.52
N ILE A 10 24.21 4.22 -3.22
CA ILE A 10 23.63 5.05 -2.14
C ILE A 10 24.06 6.51 -2.27
N ARG A 11 25.33 6.78 -2.61
CA ARG A 11 25.83 8.14 -2.80
C ARG A 11 25.05 8.87 -3.89
N VAL A 12 24.99 8.30 -5.09
CA VAL A 12 24.30 8.92 -6.23
C VAL A 12 22.80 9.03 -5.99
N MET A 13 22.18 7.99 -5.41
CA MET A 13 20.73 7.98 -5.21
C MET A 13 20.27 8.85 -4.05
N CYS A 14 21.01 8.86 -2.94
CA CYS A 14 20.56 9.44 -1.67
C CYS A 14 21.28 10.74 -1.26
N THR A 15 22.43 11.08 -1.85
CA THR A 15 23.18 12.29 -1.45
C THR A 15 23.33 13.33 -2.55
N GLU A 16 23.34 12.92 -3.82
CA GLU A 16 23.46 13.84 -4.95
C GLU A 16 22.09 14.37 -5.41
N ASN A 17 22.07 15.63 -5.85
CA ASN A 17 20.89 16.32 -6.43
C ASN A 17 19.63 16.24 -5.54
N VAL A 18 19.80 16.24 -4.21
CA VAL A 18 18.70 16.08 -3.26
C VAL A 18 17.69 17.22 -3.40
N LYS A 19 18.16 18.44 -3.67
CA LYS A 19 17.30 19.62 -3.84
C LYS A 19 16.42 19.46 -5.08
N GLU A 20 17.01 19.15 -6.22
CA GLU A 20 16.32 18.99 -7.50
C GLU A 20 15.35 17.80 -7.46
N LYS A 21 15.74 16.68 -6.84
CA LYS A 21 14.86 15.53 -6.61
C LYS A 21 13.68 15.89 -5.71
N THR A 22 13.90 16.71 -4.69
CA THR A 22 12.84 17.19 -3.78
C THR A 22 11.89 18.13 -4.50
N GLU A 23 12.40 19.07 -5.29
CA GLU A 23 11.59 19.97 -6.12
C GLU A 23 10.75 19.19 -7.14
N LEU A 24 11.34 18.18 -7.80
CA LEU A 24 10.63 17.29 -8.71
C LEU A 24 9.52 16.50 -7.99
N LEU A 25 9.81 15.96 -6.80
CA LEU A 25 8.82 15.27 -5.99
C LEU A 25 7.66 16.20 -5.62
N HIS A 26 7.94 17.43 -5.18
CA HIS A 26 6.92 18.42 -4.91
C HIS A 26 6.11 18.75 -6.16
N ALA A 27 6.75 18.93 -7.32
CA ALA A 27 6.03 19.18 -8.58
C ALA A 27 5.12 18.01 -8.99
N LEU A 28 5.54 16.77 -8.77
CA LEU A 28 4.73 15.57 -9.05
C LEU A 28 3.51 15.43 -8.13
N ILE A 29 3.63 15.93 -6.91
CA ILE A 29 2.55 15.92 -5.90
C ILE A 29 1.62 17.12 -6.10
N ASN A 30 2.18 18.30 -6.37
CA ASN A 30 1.48 19.56 -6.55
C ASN A 30 0.65 19.54 -7.84
N GLY A 31 -0.64 19.20 -7.71
CA GLY A 31 -1.57 19.11 -8.83
C GLY A 31 -2.38 17.82 -8.84
N LYS A 32 -1.93 16.79 -8.10
CA LYS A 32 -2.71 15.56 -7.94
C LYS A 32 -3.74 15.74 -6.83
N LYS A 33 -4.97 16.07 -7.22
CA LYS A 33 -6.11 15.97 -6.32
C LYS A 33 -6.61 14.54 -6.28
N LEU A 34 -6.77 14.04 -5.07
CA LEU A 34 -7.25 12.68 -4.84
C LEU A 34 -8.67 12.42 -5.31
N SER A 35 -9.48 13.48 -5.32
CA SER A 35 -10.84 13.50 -5.81
C SER A 35 -10.95 13.08 -7.27
N ASP A 36 -9.84 13.12 -8.00
CA ASP A 36 -9.82 12.89 -9.45
C ASP A 36 -9.38 11.46 -9.79
N LEU A 37 -9.18 10.60 -8.77
CA LEU A 37 -8.88 9.20 -9.02
C LEU A 37 -10.12 8.51 -9.63
N PRO A 38 -10.00 7.95 -10.85
CA PRO A 38 -11.10 7.26 -11.47
C PRO A 38 -11.44 6.01 -10.67
N LYS A 39 -12.73 5.77 -10.46
CA LYS A 39 -13.18 4.48 -9.93
C LYS A 39 -13.08 3.43 -11.03
N ILE A 40 -12.39 2.35 -10.74
CA ILE A 40 -12.41 1.15 -11.56
C ILE A 40 -13.61 0.29 -11.14
N ASN A 41 -14.34 -0.24 -12.12
CA ASN A 41 -15.54 -1.04 -11.90
C ASN A 41 -15.25 -2.55 -11.92
N GLN A 42 -14.05 -2.92 -12.37
CA GLN A 42 -13.59 -4.29 -12.45
C GLN A 42 -13.36 -4.86 -11.05
N GLN A 43 -13.67 -6.15 -10.90
CA GLN A 43 -13.34 -6.89 -9.69
C GLN A 43 -11.82 -6.84 -9.45
N THR A 44 -11.41 -6.32 -8.29
CA THR A 44 -10.02 -5.98 -8.00
C THR A 44 -9.55 -6.65 -6.71
N LEU A 45 -8.50 -7.48 -6.81
CA LEU A 45 -7.81 -8.00 -5.63
C LEU A 45 -6.64 -7.08 -5.26
N ILE A 46 -6.66 -6.56 -4.04
CA ILE A 46 -5.57 -5.81 -3.43
C ILE A 46 -4.80 -6.74 -2.51
N ILE A 47 -3.50 -6.90 -2.72
CA ILE A 47 -2.61 -7.72 -1.89
C ILE A 47 -1.63 -6.78 -1.19
N TRP A 48 -1.55 -6.84 0.14
CA TRP A 48 -0.73 -5.92 0.93
C TRP A 48 0.09 -6.65 1.98
N GLY A 49 1.34 -6.24 2.19
CA GLY A 49 2.18 -6.78 3.25
C GLY A 49 1.82 -6.17 4.59
N GLU A 50 1.65 -6.98 5.64
CA GLU A 50 1.36 -6.51 7.00
C GLU A 50 2.41 -5.51 7.52
N GLN A 51 3.65 -5.67 7.09
CA GLN A 51 4.83 -4.95 7.60
C GLN A 51 5.44 -4.01 6.54
N ASP A 52 4.67 -3.61 5.53
CA ASP A 52 5.14 -2.69 4.49
C ASP A 52 5.48 -1.32 5.10
N ARG A 53 6.78 -0.97 5.04
CA ARG A 53 7.33 0.31 5.53
C ARG A 53 7.50 1.36 4.42
N VAL A 54 7.37 0.96 3.16
CA VAL A 54 7.42 1.86 2.00
C VAL A 54 6.04 2.45 1.77
N PHE A 55 5.01 1.60 1.78
CA PHE A 55 3.60 2.00 1.72
C PHE A 55 2.85 1.45 2.95
N PRO A 56 2.74 2.26 4.02
CA PRO A 56 2.07 1.85 5.25
C PRO A 56 0.67 1.30 4.98
N LEU A 57 0.27 0.29 5.76
CA LEU A 57 -0.99 -0.44 5.60
C LEU A 57 -2.24 0.46 5.49
N GLU A 58 -2.23 1.64 6.12
CA GLU A 58 -3.32 2.62 6.01
C GLU A 58 -3.60 3.02 4.55
N LEU A 59 -2.59 3.09 3.69
CA LEU A 59 -2.78 3.38 2.26
C LEU A 59 -3.57 2.28 1.56
N GLY A 60 -3.29 1.01 1.86
CA GLY A 60 -4.04 -0.14 1.34
C GLY A 60 -5.50 -0.14 1.80
N LEU A 61 -5.73 0.22 3.07
CA LEU A 61 -7.08 0.42 3.61
C LEU A 61 -7.84 1.55 2.90
N ARG A 62 -7.18 2.68 2.67
CA ARG A 62 -7.79 3.82 1.96
C ARG A 62 -8.10 3.46 0.51
N LEU A 63 -7.23 2.71 -0.17
CA LEU A 63 -7.49 2.19 -1.51
C LEU A 63 -8.72 1.27 -1.54
N LYS A 64 -8.83 0.33 -0.61
CA LYS A 64 -10.01 -0.54 -0.46
C LYS A 64 -11.31 0.26 -0.26
N ARG A 65 -11.26 1.33 0.55
CA ARG A 65 -12.43 2.22 0.76
C ARG A 65 -12.78 3.00 -0.51
N HIS A 66 -11.79 3.47 -1.26
CA HIS A 66 -11.99 4.22 -2.50
C HIS A 66 -12.62 3.35 -3.61
N LEU A 67 -12.14 2.11 -3.77
CA LEU A 67 -12.65 1.15 -4.75
C LEU A 67 -14.00 0.54 -4.36
N GLY A 68 -14.32 0.48 -3.06
CA GLY A 68 -15.61 -0.02 -2.59
C GLY A 68 -15.77 -1.52 -2.78
N ASP A 69 -17.00 -1.97 -3.05
CA ASP A 69 -17.38 -3.39 -3.01
C ASP A 69 -16.85 -4.22 -4.18
N THR A 70 -16.39 -3.58 -5.26
CA THR A 70 -15.72 -4.24 -6.39
C THR A 70 -14.29 -4.66 -6.07
N SER A 71 -13.82 -4.42 -4.85
CA SER A 71 -12.47 -4.77 -4.44
C SER A 71 -12.43 -5.63 -3.18
N GLU A 72 -11.42 -6.50 -3.09
CA GLU A 72 -11.11 -7.30 -1.91
C GLU A 72 -9.67 -7.01 -1.48
N LEU A 73 -9.43 -6.87 -0.18
CA LEU A 73 -8.10 -6.61 0.38
C LEU A 73 -7.62 -7.80 1.20
N VAL A 74 -6.47 -8.34 0.83
CA VAL A 74 -5.80 -9.42 1.55
C VAL A 74 -4.50 -8.91 2.15
N ILE A 75 -4.39 -8.96 3.48
CA ILE A 75 -3.10 -8.82 4.16
C ILE A 75 -2.35 -10.15 4.11
N VAL A 76 -1.11 -10.09 3.65
CA VAL A 76 -0.13 -11.15 3.80
C VAL A 76 0.67 -10.93 5.08
N LYS A 77 0.47 -11.81 6.06
CA LYS A 77 1.16 -11.76 7.36
C LYS A 77 2.66 -12.01 7.19
N ASN A 78 3.46 -11.38 8.05
CA ASN A 78 4.92 -11.51 8.03
C ASN A 78 5.53 -11.23 6.63
N ALA A 79 5.01 -10.21 5.95
CA ALA A 79 5.50 -9.73 4.67
C ALA A 79 5.52 -8.19 4.65
N GLY A 80 6.59 -7.63 4.10
CA GLY A 80 6.76 -6.21 3.85
C GLY A 80 6.39 -5.82 2.42
N HIS A 81 7.11 -4.83 1.90
CA HIS A 81 6.84 -4.25 0.59
C HIS A 81 7.04 -5.24 -0.57
N ALA A 82 8.08 -6.07 -0.49
CA ALA A 82 8.48 -6.95 -1.56
C ALA A 82 7.83 -8.33 -1.43
N ILE A 83 6.48 -8.38 -1.38
CA ILE A 83 5.70 -9.62 -1.18
C ILE A 83 6.09 -10.71 -2.19
N ASN A 84 6.41 -10.32 -3.42
CA ASN A 84 6.88 -11.24 -4.48
C ASN A 84 8.21 -11.94 -4.15
N ARG A 85 9.05 -11.34 -3.30
CA ARG A 85 10.29 -11.97 -2.81
C ARG A 85 10.10 -12.65 -1.45
N GLU A 86 9.29 -12.06 -0.58
CA GLU A 86 9.13 -12.50 0.80
C GLU A 86 8.16 -13.68 0.95
N LYS A 87 7.07 -13.69 0.17
CA LYS A 87 6.02 -14.72 0.20
C LYS A 87 5.59 -15.12 -1.22
N PRO A 88 6.50 -15.59 -2.09
CA PRO A 88 6.22 -15.87 -3.51
C PRO A 88 5.10 -16.89 -3.72
N ALA A 89 5.10 -17.99 -2.96
CA ALA A 89 4.09 -19.04 -3.10
C ALA A 89 2.68 -18.54 -2.74
N GLU A 90 2.56 -17.76 -1.67
CA GLU A 90 1.28 -17.18 -1.22
C GLU A 90 0.77 -16.14 -2.22
N LEU A 91 1.66 -15.28 -2.74
CA LEU A 91 1.30 -14.34 -3.79
C LEU A 91 0.79 -15.05 -5.05
N CYS A 92 1.51 -16.07 -5.53
CA CYS A 92 1.09 -16.84 -6.69
C CYS A 92 -0.25 -17.55 -6.46
N ARG A 93 -0.49 -18.09 -5.26
CA ARG A 93 -1.76 -18.72 -4.89
C ARG A 93 -2.92 -17.72 -4.96
N LEU A 94 -2.75 -16.52 -4.39
CA LEU A 94 -3.76 -15.45 -4.41
C LEU A 94 -4.07 -15.01 -5.83
N ILE A 95 -3.04 -14.80 -6.66
CA ILE A 95 -3.22 -14.41 -8.08
C ILE A 95 -3.95 -15.51 -8.87
N LYS A 96 -3.51 -16.77 -8.76
CA LYS A 96 -4.13 -17.89 -9.45
C LYS A 96 -5.61 -18.03 -9.10
N ASN A 97 -5.92 -17.96 -7.81
CA ASN A 97 -7.29 -18.06 -7.35
C ASN A 97 -8.15 -16.88 -7.85
N CYS A 98 -7.60 -15.66 -7.89
CA CYS A 98 -8.31 -14.49 -8.42
C CYS A 98 -8.61 -14.61 -9.92
N ILE A 99 -7.71 -15.20 -10.70
CA ILE A 99 -7.90 -15.41 -12.14
C ILE A 99 -8.90 -16.54 -12.39
N ALA A 100 -8.81 -17.63 -11.61
CA ALA A 100 -9.70 -18.78 -11.76
C ALA A 100 -11.14 -18.46 -11.37
N ASP A 101 -11.34 -17.69 -10.31
CA ASP A 101 -12.66 -17.21 -9.90
C ASP A 101 -12.53 -15.81 -9.25
N PRO A 102 -12.82 -14.74 -10.03
CA PRO A 102 -12.79 -13.37 -9.52
C PRO A 102 -13.81 -13.11 -8.41
N SER A 103 -14.88 -13.91 -8.32
CA SER A 103 -15.97 -13.73 -7.35
C SER A 103 -15.63 -14.23 -5.94
N VAL A 104 -14.50 -14.93 -5.77
CA VAL A 104 -14.05 -15.45 -4.48
C VAL A 104 -13.76 -14.31 -3.52
N LYS A 105 -14.60 -14.19 -2.49
CA LYS A 105 -14.33 -13.30 -1.35
C LYS A 105 -13.25 -13.91 -0.48
N TYR A 106 -12.07 -13.30 -0.48
CA TYR A 106 -10.98 -13.69 0.42
C TYR A 106 -11.30 -13.24 1.84
N ARG A 107 -11.70 -14.18 2.68
CA ARG A 107 -11.94 -13.92 4.09
C ARG A 107 -10.61 -13.86 4.84
N ASP A 108 -10.36 -12.72 5.48
CA ASP A 108 -9.39 -12.66 6.55
C ASP A 108 -9.83 -13.60 7.69
N GLY A 109 -8.92 -14.42 8.20
CA GLY A 109 -9.16 -15.33 9.33
C GLY A 109 -9.58 -14.61 10.63
N HIS A 110 -9.50 -13.27 10.65
CA HIS A 110 -9.99 -12.42 11.73
C HIS A 110 -11.01 -11.38 11.25
N LYS A 111 -12.28 -11.78 11.15
CA LYS A 111 -13.45 -10.87 11.01
C LYS A 111 -13.50 -9.72 12.05
N GLY A 112 -12.68 -9.75 13.12
CA GLY A 112 -12.64 -8.75 14.19
C GLY A 112 -11.40 -7.83 14.22
N SER A 113 -10.35 -8.07 13.43
CA SER A 113 -9.07 -7.35 13.61
C SER A 113 -9.10 -5.94 13.02
N TRP A 114 -9.72 -5.74 11.85
CA TRP A 114 -9.70 -4.43 11.21
C TRP A 114 -10.67 -3.42 11.81
N LYS A 115 -11.82 -3.86 12.35
CA LYS A 115 -12.65 -2.98 13.18
C LYS A 115 -11.85 -2.47 14.38
N SER A 116 -11.00 -3.34 14.95
CA SER A 116 -10.10 -3.02 16.06
C SER A 116 -8.90 -2.17 15.62
N ALA A 117 -8.36 -2.39 14.42
CA ALA A 117 -7.31 -1.55 13.84
C ALA A 117 -7.87 -0.15 13.53
N ILE A 118 -9.00 -0.05 12.85
CA ILE A 118 -9.75 1.19 12.60
C ILE A 118 -10.10 1.88 13.93
N LYS A 119 -10.54 1.14 14.96
CA LYS A 119 -10.85 1.68 16.30
C LYS A 119 -9.59 2.11 17.07
N ARG A 120 -8.46 1.40 16.93
CA ARG A 120 -7.14 1.78 17.49
C ARG A 120 -6.61 3.05 16.82
N PHE A 121 -6.76 3.17 15.50
CA PHE A 121 -6.44 4.39 14.76
C PHE A 121 -7.38 5.55 15.09
N ALA A 122 -8.67 5.28 15.35
CA ALA A 122 -9.62 6.29 15.80
C ALA A 122 -9.41 6.73 17.27
N GLY A 123 -8.78 5.89 18.10
CA GLY A 123 -8.56 6.12 19.53
C GLY A 123 -7.15 6.56 19.94
N SER A 124 -6.15 6.46 19.05
CA SER A 124 -4.82 6.99 19.33
C SER A 124 -4.82 8.51 19.15
N SER A 125 -4.67 9.24 20.26
CA SER A 125 -4.46 10.69 20.27
C SER A 125 -3.15 11.03 19.55
N LEU A 126 -3.24 11.17 18.23
CA LEU A 126 -2.23 11.73 17.35
C LEU A 126 -2.99 12.44 16.25
N ARG A 127 -3.25 13.73 16.49
CA ARG A 127 -3.85 14.75 15.60
C ARG A 127 -4.98 14.23 14.73
N LYS A 128 -6.24 14.64 15.00
CA LYS A 128 -7.36 14.57 14.06
C LYS A 128 -6.83 14.89 12.64
N VAL A 129 -6.57 13.85 11.87
CA VAL A 129 -6.22 13.97 10.47
C VAL A 129 -7.57 14.09 9.79
N ASP A 130 -7.84 15.33 9.39
CA ASP A 130 -9.01 15.73 8.64
C ASP A 130 -9.30 14.72 7.51
N SER A 131 -10.54 14.28 7.40
CA SER A 131 -11.05 13.43 6.32
C SER A 131 -10.85 14.04 4.92
N THR A 132 -10.47 15.32 4.85
CA THR A 132 -10.04 16.00 3.63
C THR A 132 -8.58 15.76 3.25
N ARG A 133 -7.76 15.10 4.07
CA ARG A 133 -6.33 14.93 3.75
C ARG A 133 -6.11 13.94 2.59
N PRO A 134 -5.34 14.32 1.56
CA PRO A 134 -5.05 13.45 0.40
C PRO A 134 -4.30 12.16 0.79
N LEU A 135 -4.14 11.19 -0.13
CA LEU A 135 -3.40 9.91 0.09
C LEU A 135 -1.90 10.11 0.33
N LEU A 136 -1.46 11.34 0.56
CA LEU A 136 -0.08 11.73 0.86
C LEU A 136 -0.04 12.45 2.20
#